data_AF-A0A8H9UVY9-F1
#
_entry.id   AF-A0A8H9UVY9-F1
#
_cell.length_a   1.000
_cell.length_b   1.000
_cell.length_c   1.000
_cell.angle_alpha   90.00
_cell.angle_beta   90.00
_cell.angle_gamma   90.00
#
_symmetry.space_group_name_H-M   'P 1'
#
loop_
_entity.id
_entity.type
_entity.pdbx_description
1 polymer ?
#
loop_
_entity_poly.entity_id
_entity_poly.type
_entity_poly.pdbx_seq_one_letter_code
_entity_poly.pdbx_strand_id
1 'polypeptide(L)'
;MKNSEYWEKRIAEPTWNTYNSLEEKNRALLEMYQEASLSISDELYRVAEKMKTSTPMLSDMHKFNRLTNLQNNINSIIKELGSNVESFGKQNMYKGFSENYKATMEAIGEVSFDLPNKKLMEKILNRPWKGSNFSERLWKNTKVLAMNLNDILTTGLTQGKTITEMAIQLNNRMNEGFNVAHKLVRTETMHYLNESSFKAYQDAGCEEVQVWAAADERTCPTCSLRHGNVYKMKDRPLLPFHANCRCTYLPVVDEVTKVDAPINIDGEEIKFNLDDMKVEKQDEVKETITELAKQYNTRLKSVSKGRDSNGTKGFVGMDFNMTLATSLKNTVVHEFAHSLSSTKTEKLNLTDDKEFWKEIKKVRTKYNKATRENINKKISSYADESIDEFMAEAFTHSYLKNTKYLGWEYGSDYEYSDMVLKIINKYFKKLNKEHLRRIIK
;
A
#
# COMPACT_ATOMS: atom_id res chain seq x y z
N MET A 1 15.93 13.67 9.16
CA MET A 1 14.54 13.84 9.63
C MET A 1 13.57 14.10 8.50
N LYS A 2 13.77 15.10 7.62
CA LYS A 2 12.83 15.39 6.50
C LYS A 2 12.56 14.21 5.54
N ASN A 3 13.54 13.35 5.26
CA ASN A 3 13.37 12.16 4.41
C ASN A 3 12.62 11.03 5.14
N SER A 4 12.85 10.85 6.44
CA SER A 4 12.22 9.77 7.21
C SER A 4 10.72 10.00 7.44
N GLU A 5 10.29 11.24 7.70
CA GLU A 5 8.86 11.59 7.80
C GLU A 5 8.11 11.37 6.47
N TYR A 6 8.77 11.62 5.34
CA TYR A 6 8.22 11.32 4.01
C TYR A 6 7.98 9.82 3.83
N TRP A 7 8.97 9.00 4.16
CA TRP A 7 8.85 7.54 4.05
C TRP A 7 7.94 6.94 5.11
N GLU A 8 7.84 7.53 6.29
CA GLU A 8 6.89 7.12 7.33
C GLU A 8 5.46 7.12 6.79
N LYS A 9 5.02 8.22 6.16
CA LYS A 9 3.67 8.34 5.59
C LYS A 9 3.43 7.40 4.41
N ARG A 10 4.46 7.16 3.59
CA ARG A 10 4.32 6.38 2.33
C ARG A 10 4.55 4.88 2.51
N ILE A 11 5.22 4.46 3.57
CA ILE A 11 5.59 3.07 3.82
C ILE A 11 5.09 2.61 5.18
N ALA A 12 5.56 3.25 6.26
CA ALA A 12 5.30 2.74 7.60
C ALA A 12 3.80 2.78 7.93
N GLU A 13 3.12 3.88 7.63
CA GLU A 13 1.67 4.02 7.81
C GLU A 13 0.88 2.97 7.00
N PRO A 14 1.10 2.78 5.68
CA PRO A 14 0.49 1.66 4.94
C PRO A 14 0.76 0.29 5.54
N THR A 15 2.01 -0.02 5.93
CA THR A 15 2.35 -1.29 6.58
C THR A 15 1.57 -1.47 7.89
N TRP A 16 1.46 -0.41 8.71
CA TRP A 16 0.69 -0.44 9.95
C TRP A 16 -0.82 -0.54 9.69
N ASN A 17 -1.34 0.08 8.63
CA ASN A 17 -2.75 -0.03 8.24
C ASN A 17 -3.08 -1.46 7.80
N THR A 18 -2.21 -2.09 7.00
CA THR A 18 -2.34 -3.51 6.65
C THR A 18 -2.28 -4.39 7.90
N TYR A 19 -1.32 -4.13 8.79
CA TYR A 19 -1.20 -4.86 10.06
C TYR A 19 -2.47 -4.74 10.92
N ASN A 20 -3.00 -3.53 11.12
CA ASN A 20 -4.20 -3.27 11.92
C ASN A 20 -5.45 -3.90 11.28
N SER A 21 -5.59 -3.84 9.96
CA SER A 21 -6.70 -4.52 9.25
C SER A 21 -6.65 -6.04 9.42
N LEU A 22 -5.46 -6.64 9.43
CA LEU A 22 -5.29 -8.06 9.73
C LEU A 22 -5.55 -8.37 11.21
N GLU A 23 -5.23 -7.46 12.12
CA GLU A 23 -5.56 -7.56 13.54
C GLU A 23 -7.08 -7.59 13.77
N GLU A 24 -7.86 -6.76 13.08
CA GLU A 24 -9.32 -6.79 13.20
C GLU A 24 -9.91 -8.15 12.81
N LYS A 25 -9.32 -8.79 11.78
CA LYS A 25 -9.72 -10.14 11.36
C LYS A 25 -9.36 -11.20 12.39
N ASN A 26 -8.33 -10.97 13.22
CA ASN A 26 -7.95 -11.92 14.26
C ASN A 26 -9.02 -12.13 15.33
N ARG A 27 -10.14 -11.37 15.33
CA ARG A 27 -11.35 -11.73 16.09
C ARG A 27 -11.85 -13.15 15.77
N ALA A 28 -11.69 -13.61 14.52
CA ALA A 28 -12.02 -14.97 14.14
C ALA A 28 -11.19 -16.03 14.90
N LEU A 29 -9.97 -15.69 15.36
CA LEU A 29 -9.19 -16.60 16.22
C LEU A 29 -9.87 -16.79 17.57
N LEU A 30 -10.49 -15.74 18.13
CA LEU A 30 -11.21 -15.85 19.40
C LEU A 30 -12.41 -16.78 19.25
N GLU A 31 -13.17 -16.61 18.16
CA GLU A 31 -14.32 -17.45 17.84
C GLU A 31 -13.90 -18.93 17.70
N MET A 32 -12.84 -19.24 16.96
CA MET A 32 -12.31 -20.61 16.83
C MET A 32 -11.96 -21.23 18.20
N TYR A 33 -11.34 -20.46 19.09
CA TYR A 33 -11.00 -20.94 20.43
C TYR A 33 -12.24 -21.13 21.30
N GLN A 34 -13.23 -20.25 21.21
CA GLN A 34 -14.50 -20.35 21.93
C GLN A 34 -15.29 -21.58 21.48
N GLU A 35 -15.39 -21.84 20.18
CA GLU A 35 -16.04 -23.04 19.62
C GLU A 35 -15.36 -24.33 20.07
N ALA A 36 -14.02 -24.36 20.05
CA ALA A 36 -13.26 -25.50 20.56
C ALA A 36 -13.49 -25.70 22.07
N SER A 37 -13.54 -24.62 22.85
CA SER A 37 -13.78 -24.67 24.30
C SER A 37 -15.17 -25.20 24.64
N LEU A 38 -16.19 -24.79 23.87
CA LEU A 38 -17.55 -25.29 23.98
C LEU A 38 -17.60 -26.78 23.64
N SER A 39 -16.98 -27.19 22.53
CA SER A 39 -16.92 -28.61 22.12
C SER A 39 -16.25 -29.50 23.16
N ILE A 40 -15.17 -29.01 23.80
CA ILE A 40 -14.49 -29.73 24.89
C ILE A 40 -15.39 -29.84 26.12
N SER A 41 -16.10 -28.76 26.47
CA SER A 41 -17.05 -28.76 27.59
C SER A 41 -18.18 -29.76 27.34
N ASP A 42 -18.74 -29.79 26.13
CA ASP A 42 -19.80 -30.71 25.74
C ASP A 42 -19.35 -32.17 25.83
N GLU A 43 -18.13 -32.49 25.37
CA GLU A 43 -17.56 -33.83 25.51
C GLU A 43 -17.43 -34.25 26.98
N LEU A 44 -17.02 -33.32 27.86
CA LEU A 44 -16.92 -33.57 29.29
C LEU A 44 -18.29 -33.81 29.93
N TYR A 45 -19.30 -32.99 29.60
CA TYR A 45 -20.67 -33.15 30.12
C TYR A 45 -21.36 -34.42 29.60
N ARG A 46 -21.13 -34.82 28.34
CA ARG A 46 -21.62 -36.09 27.79
C ARG A 46 -21.10 -37.30 28.57
N VAL A 47 -19.85 -37.25 29.03
CA VAL A 47 -19.30 -38.32 29.88
C VAL A 47 -19.99 -38.33 31.25
N ALA A 48 -20.19 -37.17 31.86
CA ALA A 48 -20.90 -37.02 33.13
C ALA A 48 -22.33 -37.59 33.07
N GLU A 49 -23.06 -37.27 32.00
CA GLU A 49 -24.43 -37.74 31.76
C GLU A 49 -24.47 -39.27 31.62
N LYS A 50 -23.57 -39.85 30.81
CA LYS A 50 -23.46 -41.31 30.66
C LYS A 50 -23.14 -42.03 31.97
N MET A 51 -22.37 -41.39 32.84
CA MET A 51 -22.01 -41.94 34.15
C MET A 51 -23.05 -41.64 35.23
N LYS A 52 -24.01 -40.75 34.97
CA LYS A 52 -25.00 -40.26 35.94
C LYS A 52 -24.37 -39.75 37.23
N THR A 53 -23.20 -39.11 37.12
CA THR A 53 -22.49 -38.50 38.24
C THR A 53 -21.85 -37.18 37.82
N SER A 54 -21.92 -36.20 38.71
CA SER A 54 -21.23 -34.92 38.55
C SER A 54 -19.79 -34.96 39.04
N THR A 55 -19.38 -36.04 39.72
CA THR A 55 -18.07 -36.19 40.36
C THR A 55 -17.46 -37.55 40.01
N PRO A 56 -17.04 -37.75 38.75
CA PRO A 56 -16.45 -39.02 38.32
C PRO A 56 -15.08 -39.24 38.97
N MET A 57 -14.86 -40.44 39.51
CA MET A 57 -13.55 -40.85 40.00
C MET A 57 -12.68 -41.41 38.87
N LEU A 58 -11.36 -41.27 39.01
CA LEU A 58 -10.39 -41.77 38.03
C LEU A 58 -10.59 -43.27 37.72
N SER A 59 -10.87 -44.10 38.73
CA SER A 59 -11.14 -45.53 38.56
C SER A 59 -12.34 -45.83 37.65
N ASP A 60 -13.39 -45.02 37.73
CA ASP A 60 -14.60 -45.19 36.90
C ASP A 60 -14.41 -44.70 35.47
N MET A 61 -13.50 -43.75 35.29
CA MET A 61 -13.09 -43.23 33.98
C MET A 61 -12.18 -44.21 33.23
N HIS A 62 -11.40 -45.03 33.93
CA HIS A 62 -10.64 -46.12 33.31
C HIS A 62 -11.52 -47.29 32.86
N LYS A 63 -12.65 -47.54 33.54
CA LYS A 63 -13.62 -48.54 33.08
C LYS A 63 -14.12 -48.16 31.69
N PHE A 64 -14.17 -49.14 30.79
CA PHE A 64 -14.62 -48.96 29.40
C PHE A 64 -13.85 -47.89 28.61
N ASN A 65 -12.59 -47.59 28.98
CA ASN A 65 -11.71 -46.64 28.28
C ASN A 65 -12.29 -45.22 28.14
N ARG A 66 -13.15 -44.78 29.06
CA ARG A 66 -13.84 -43.47 28.97
C ARG A 66 -12.84 -42.30 28.98
N LEU A 67 -11.84 -42.35 29.87
CA LEU A 67 -10.80 -41.33 29.94
C LEU A 67 -10.04 -41.23 28.62
N THR A 68 -9.55 -42.37 28.12
CA THR A 68 -8.80 -42.43 26.86
C THR A 68 -9.62 -41.89 25.69
N ASN A 69 -10.91 -42.25 25.61
CA ASN A 69 -11.80 -41.75 24.56
C ASN A 69 -12.01 -40.23 24.68
N LEU A 70 -12.25 -39.71 25.89
CA LEU A 70 -12.37 -38.28 26.13
C LEU A 70 -11.10 -37.51 25.75
N GLN A 71 -9.93 -38.01 26.18
CA GLN A 71 -8.63 -37.43 25.84
C GLN A 71 -8.39 -37.44 24.33
N ASN A 72 -8.76 -38.53 23.63
CA ASN A 72 -8.67 -38.61 22.17
C ASN A 72 -9.58 -37.59 21.48
N ASN A 73 -10.82 -37.43 21.94
CA ASN A 73 -11.76 -36.45 21.38
C ASN A 73 -11.25 -35.03 21.58
N ILE A 74 -10.77 -34.68 22.78
CA ILE A 74 -10.17 -33.38 23.07
C ILE A 74 -8.93 -33.13 22.20
N ASN A 75 -8.05 -34.12 22.08
CA ASN A 75 -6.87 -33.99 21.22
C ASN A 75 -7.25 -33.79 19.75
N SER A 76 -8.33 -34.41 19.27
CA SER A 76 -8.87 -34.19 17.92
C SER A 76 -9.37 -32.75 17.75
N ILE A 77 -10.17 -32.24 18.69
CA ILE A 77 -10.67 -30.85 18.69
C ILE A 77 -9.51 -29.86 18.67
N ILE A 78 -8.48 -30.06 19.50
CA ILE A 78 -7.30 -29.18 19.55
C ILE A 78 -6.47 -29.26 18.26
N LYS A 79 -6.37 -30.43 17.64
CA LYS A 79 -5.68 -30.60 16.35
C LYS A 79 -6.42 -29.87 15.22
N GLU A 80 -7.75 -29.97 15.20
CA GLU A 80 -8.59 -29.23 14.25
C GLU A 80 -8.46 -27.73 14.45
N LEU A 81 -8.56 -27.25 15.71
CA LEU A 81 -8.29 -25.86 16.08
C LEU A 81 -6.93 -25.38 15.56
N GLY A 82 -5.86 -26.14 15.80
CA GLY A 82 -4.52 -25.82 15.32
C GLY A 82 -4.45 -25.69 13.80
N SER A 83 -5.12 -26.59 13.08
CA SER A 83 -5.19 -26.58 11.61
C SER A 83 -5.96 -25.38 11.08
N ASN A 84 -7.06 -25.01 11.74
CA ASN A 84 -7.89 -23.86 11.38
C ASN A 84 -7.13 -22.55 11.61
N VAL A 85 -6.45 -22.40 12.76
CA VAL A 85 -5.60 -21.24 13.06
C VAL A 85 -4.46 -21.13 12.06
N GLU A 86 -3.82 -22.24 11.68
CA GLU A 86 -2.74 -22.25 10.69
C GLU A 86 -3.24 -21.78 9.32
N SER A 87 -4.33 -22.37 8.84
CA SER A 87 -4.92 -22.04 7.53
C SER A 87 -5.31 -20.56 7.48
N PHE A 88 -6.04 -20.08 8.48
CA PHE A 88 -6.45 -18.69 8.61
C PHE A 88 -5.26 -17.73 8.67
N GLY A 89 -4.28 -18.03 9.53
CA GLY A 89 -3.06 -17.24 9.67
C GLY A 89 -2.29 -17.13 8.35
N LYS A 90 -2.05 -18.26 7.68
CA LYS A 90 -1.34 -18.30 6.38
C LYS A 90 -2.07 -17.50 5.31
N GLN A 91 -3.39 -17.67 5.17
CA GLN A 91 -4.18 -16.95 4.17
C GLN A 91 -4.10 -15.43 4.36
N ASN A 92 -4.26 -14.96 5.60
CA ASN A 92 -4.16 -13.55 5.93
C ASN A 92 -2.76 -12.99 5.72
N MET A 93 -1.72 -13.75 6.11
CA MET A 93 -0.33 -13.37 5.90
C MET A 93 0.01 -13.28 4.40
N TYR A 94 -0.42 -14.22 3.56
CA TYR A 94 -0.17 -14.15 2.10
C TYR A 94 -0.85 -12.94 1.45
N LYS A 95 -2.09 -12.65 1.84
CA LYS A 95 -2.80 -11.46 1.38
C LYS A 95 -2.06 -10.19 1.81
N GLY A 96 -1.74 -10.08 3.10
CA GLY A 96 -1.01 -8.94 3.66
C GLY A 96 0.36 -8.72 3.00
N PHE A 97 1.10 -9.79 2.74
CA PHE A 97 2.39 -9.73 2.06
C PHE A 97 2.27 -9.12 0.67
N SER A 98 1.28 -9.55 -0.12
CA SER A 98 1.06 -9.06 -1.48
C SER A 98 0.63 -7.60 -1.49
N GLU A 99 -0.31 -7.23 -0.61
CA GLU A 99 -0.80 -5.85 -0.47
C GLU A 99 0.32 -4.91 -0.01
N ASN A 100 1.10 -5.31 0.99
CA ASN A 100 2.20 -4.52 1.52
C ASN A 100 3.36 -4.41 0.53
N TYR A 101 3.68 -5.47 -0.22
CA TYR A 101 4.71 -5.44 -1.26
C TYR A 101 4.30 -4.45 -2.35
N LYS A 102 3.07 -4.55 -2.84
CA LYS A 102 2.52 -3.64 -3.85
C LYS A 102 2.58 -2.19 -3.39
N ALA A 103 2.08 -1.91 -2.18
CA ALA A 103 2.10 -0.56 -1.61
C ALA A 103 3.53 -0.03 -1.46
N THR A 104 4.47 -0.88 -1.05
CA THR A 104 5.89 -0.52 -0.91
C THR A 104 6.52 -0.17 -2.26
N MET A 105 6.29 -0.99 -3.30
CA MET A 105 6.81 -0.76 -4.66
C MET A 105 6.22 0.51 -5.30
N GLU A 106 4.92 0.73 -5.16
CA GLU A 106 4.27 1.96 -5.63
C GLU A 106 4.80 3.20 -4.88
N ALA A 107 5.00 3.09 -3.57
CA ALA A 107 5.49 4.19 -2.75
C ALA A 107 6.91 4.62 -3.12
N ILE A 108 7.79 3.69 -3.49
CA ILE A 108 9.16 3.98 -3.95
C ILE A 108 9.23 4.43 -5.42
N GLY A 109 8.10 4.49 -6.13
CA GLY A 109 8.01 5.03 -7.49
C GLY A 109 8.13 3.99 -8.61
N GLU A 110 8.16 2.70 -8.27
CA GLU A 110 8.14 1.63 -9.26
C GLU A 110 6.70 1.40 -9.75
N VAL A 111 6.44 1.71 -11.02
CA VAL A 111 5.10 1.59 -11.64
C VAL A 111 4.94 0.32 -12.48
N SER A 112 6.03 -0.41 -12.73
CA SER A 112 6.02 -1.67 -13.49
C SER A 112 6.81 -2.74 -12.74
N PHE A 113 6.12 -3.59 -12.00
CA PHE A 113 6.71 -4.69 -11.26
C PHE A 113 5.76 -5.90 -11.23
N ASP A 114 6.34 -7.08 -11.13
CA ASP A 114 5.59 -8.32 -10.92
C ASP A 114 5.32 -8.53 -9.43
N LEU A 115 4.12 -9.02 -9.11
CA LEU A 115 3.83 -9.46 -7.75
C LEU A 115 4.59 -10.75 -7.42
N PRO A 116 5.11 -10.89 -6.19
CA PRO A 116 5.70 -12.13 -5.70
C PRO A 116 4.75 -13.31 -5.88
N ASN A 117 5.22 -14.35 -6.58
CA ASN A 117 4.42 -15.55 -6.77
C ASN A 117 4.24 -16.34 -5.45
N LYS A 118 3.23 -17.20 -5.41
CA LYS A 118 2.89 -18.00 -4.22
C LYS A 118 4.06 -18.83 -3.70
N LYS A 119 4.88 -19.40 -4.59
CA LYS A 119 6.02 -20.26 -4.21
C LYS A 119 7.11 -19.45 -3.47
N LEU A 120 7.37 -18.21 -3.90
CA LEU A 120 8.29 -17.32 -3.20
C LEU A 120 7.74 -16.94 -1.82
N MET A 121 6.47 -16.57 -1.75
CA MET A 121 5.78 -16.26 -0.50
C MET A 121 5.85 -17.44 0.50
N GLU A 122 5.49 -18.64 0.06
CA GLU A 122 5.61 -19.87 0.86
C GLU A 122 7.04 -20.11 1.35
N LYS A 123 8.05 -19.87 0.50
CA LYS A 123 9.46 -20.01 0.88
C LYS A 123 9.87 -19.01 1.95
N ILE A 124 9.38 -17.77 1.89
CA ILE A 124 9.67 -16.74 2.90
C ILE A 124 8.96 -17.10 4.22
N LEU A 125 7.68 -17.51 4.16
CA LEU A 125 6.91 -17.83 5.37
C LEU A 125 7.46 -19.05 6.12
N ASN A 126 7.96 -20.04 5.37
CA ASN A 126 8.56 -21.25 5.94
C ASN A 126 10.04 -21.06 6.33
N ARG A 127 10.65 -19.90 6.05
CA ARG A 127 12.02 -19.62 6.45
C ARG A 127 12.09 -19.52 7.98
N PRO A 128 12.96 -20.32 8.64
CA PRO A 128 13.16 -20.17 10.07
C PRO A 128 13.74 -18.80 10.40
N TRP A 129 13.12 -18.11 11.34
CA TRP A 129 13.66 -16.90 11.98
C TRP A 129 13.60 -17.13 13.48
N LYS A 130 14.54 -16.66 14.31
CA LYS A 130 14.56 -16.98 15.77
C LYS A 130 14.37 -18.49 16.08
N GLY A 131 15.00 -19.36 15.29
CA GLY A 131 15.09 -20.81 15.52
C GLY A 131 13.96 -21.70 14.97
N SER A 132 12.87 -21.14 14.43
CA SER A 132 11.76 -21.92 13.85
C SER A 132 10.88 -21.07 12.92
N ASN A 133 10.00 -21.68 12.13
CA ASN A 133 8.99 -20.97 11.33
C ASN A 133 7.64 -20.85 12.06
N PHE A 134 6.68 -20.15 11.43
CA PHE A 134 5.33 -19.93 11.97
C PHE A 134 4.62 -21.25 12.33
N SER A 135 4.56 -22.19 11.39
CA SER A 135 3.87 -23.47 11.56
C SER A 135 4.43 -24.28 12.73
N GLU A 136 5.75 -24.39 12.82
CA GLU A 136 6.43 -25.10 13.91
C GLU A 136 6.09 -24.51 15.29
N ARG A 137 6.07 -23.18 15.41
CA ARG A 137 5.71 -22.50 16.66
C ARG A 137 4.26 -22.71 17.03
N LEU A 138 3.37 -22.61 16.06
CA LEU A 138 1.95 -22.84 16.25
C LEU A 138 1.72 -24.26 16.76
N TRP A 139 2.25 -25.27 16.06
CA TRP A 139 2.09 -26.67 16.44
C TRP A 139 2.74 -27.01 17.79
N LYS A 140 3.87 -26.38 18.12
CA LYS A 140 4.46 -26.47 19.47
C LYS A 140 3.49 -25.98 20.54
N ASN A 141 2.88 -24.81 20.33
CA ASN A 141 1.91 -24.24 21.27
C ASN A 141 0.64 -25.10 21.36
N THR A 142 0.14 -25.60 20.22
CA THR A 142 -1.02 -26.51 20.15
C THR A 142 -0.76 -27.80 20.94
N LYS A 143 0.43 -28.39 20.81
CA LYS A 143 0.82 -29.58 21.57
C LYS A 143 0.88 -29.29 23.08
N VAL A 144 1.46 -28.16 23.47
CA VAL A 144 1.49 -27.73 24.87
C VAL A 144 0.07 -27.56 25.40
N LEU A 145 -0.82 -26.91 24.65
CA LEU A 145 -2.23 -26.74 25.04
C LEU A 145 -2.90 -28.10 25.29
N ALA A 146 -2.82 -29.03 24.34
CA ALA A 146 -3.37 -30.37 24.47
C ALA A 146 -2.84 -31.10 25.73
N MET A 147 -1.53 -31.02 25.99
CA MET A 147 -0.93 -31.63 27.19
C MET A 147 -1.53 -31.06 28.48
N ASN A 148 -1.71 -29.74 28.56
CA ASN A 148 -2.26 -29.10 29.77
C ASN A 148 -3.74 -29.42 29.98
N LEU A 149 -4.53 -29.53 28.91
CA LEU A 149 -5.94 -29.93 29.04
C LEU A 149 -6.07 -31.37 29.56
N ASN A 150 -5.22 -32.28 29.07
CA ASN A 150 -5.18 -33.66 29.57
C ASN A 150 -4.72 -33.74 31.03
N ASP A 151 -3.79 -32.86 31.44
CA ASP A 151 -3.33 -32.77 32.83
C ASP A 151 -4.44 -32.26 33.77
N ILE A 152 -5.19 -31.22 33.35
CA ILE A 152 -6.36 -30.72 34.09
C ILE A 152 -7.39 -31.84 34.33
N LEU A 153 -7.68 -32.63 33.29
CA LEU A 153 -8.57 -33.78 33.43
C LEU A 153 -8.05 -34.82 34.42
N THR A 154 -6.80 -35.25 34.26
CA THR A 154 -6.23 -36.32 35.08
C THR A 154 -6.13 -35.90 36.55
N THR A 155 -5.65 -34.67 36.78
CA THR A 155 -5.54 -34.08 38.12
C THR A 155 -6.91 -33.86 38.74
N GLY A 156 -7.87 -33.33 37.97
CA GLY A 156 -9.24 -33.11 38.46
C GLY A 156 -9.94 -34.40 38.88
N LEU A 157 -9.82 -35.47 38.08
CA LEU A 157 -10.36 -36.79 38.39
C LEU A 157 -9.69 -37.42 39.63
N THR A 158 -8.38 -37.21 39.79
CA THR A 158 -7.62 -37.71 40.95
C THR A 158 -8.02 -36.99 42.23
N GLN A 159 -8.29 -35.68 42.14
CA GLN A 159 -8.71 -34.84 43.25
C GLN A 159 -10.21 -34.94 43.58
N GLY A 160 -10.98 -35.71 42.79
CA GLY A 160 -12.43 -35.81 42.95
C GLY A 160 -13.16 -34.50 42.64
N LYS A 161 -12.64 -33.70 41.70
CA LYS A 161 -13.33 -32.48 41.24
C LYS A 161 -14.61 -32.83 40.50
N THR A 162 -15.58 -31.94 40.59
CA THR A 162 -16.79 -32.01 39.78
C THR A 162 -16.48 -31.71 38.31
N ILE A 163 -17.35 -32.18 37.43
CA ILE A 163 -17.28 -31.93 35.99
C ILE A 163 -17.34 -30.43 35.69
N THR A 164 -18.17 -29.68 36.42
CA THR A 164 -18.27 -28.23 36.27
C THR A 164 -16.97 -27.52 36.63
N GLU A 165 -16.31 -27.91 37.73
CA GLU A 165 -15.01 -27.35 38.10
C GLU A 165 -13.92 -27.65 37.07
N MET A 166 -13.91 -28.86 36.52
CA MET A 166 -12.98 -29.23 35.43
C MET A 166 -13.29 -28.44 34.15
N ALA A 167 -14.56 -28.28 33.77
CA ALA A 167 -14.96 -27.47 32.62
C ALA A 167 -14.48 -26.01 32.76
N ILE A 168 -14.62 -25.41 33.94
CA ILE A 168 -14.12 -24.06 34.22
C ILE A 168 -12.60 -23.99 34.04
N GLN A 169 -11.86 -24.97 34.57
CA GLN A 169 -10.39 -25.01 34.44
C GLN A 169 -9.94 -25.19 32.98
N LEU A 170 -10.62 -26.05 32.22
CA LEU A 170 -10.37 -26.24 30.79
C LEU A 170 -10.64 -24.95 30.00
N ASN A 171 -11.77 -24.28 30.26
CA ASN A 171 -12.11 -23.01 29.59
C ASN A 171 -11.08 -21.91 29.89
N ASN A 172 -10.63 -21.79 31.15
CA ASN A 172 -9.58 -20.85 31.51
C ASN A 172 -8.27 -21.14 30.75
N ARG A 173 -7.90 -22.43 30.64
CA ARG A 173 -6.69 -22.83 29.92
C ARG A 173 -6.82 -22.62 28.40
N MET A 174 -8.01 -22.80 27.84
CA MET A 174 -8.30 -22.46 26.45
C MET A 174 -8.12 -20.97 26.19
N ASN A 175 -8.58 -20.10 27.08
CA ASN A 175 -8.38 -18.65 26.98
C ASN A 175 -6.90 -18.25 27.06
N GLU A 176 -6.10 -18.91 27.91
CA GLU A 176 -4.64 -18.72 27.92
C GLU A 176 -4.00 -19.18 26.60
N GLY A 177 -4.44 -20.33 26.06
CA GLY A 177 -4.03 -20.83 24.75
C GLY A 177 -4.32 -19.83 23.63
N PHE A 178 -5.51 -19.22 23.62
CA PHE A 178 -5.89 -18.16 22.70
C PHE A 178 -4.92 -16.98 22.79
N ASN A 179 -4.62 -16.48 23.98
CA ASN A 179 -3.72 -15.34 24.17
C ASN A 179 -2.30 -15.62 23.63
N VAL A 180 -1.81 -16.86 23.81
CA VAL A 180 -0.52 -17.29 23.26
C VAL A 180 -0.56 -17.36 21.74
N ALA A 181 -1.60 -17.96 21.15
CA ALA A 181 -1.75 -18.07 19.70
C ALA A 181 -1.96 -16.71 19.04
N HIS A 182 -2.79 -15.84 19.62
CA HIS A 182 -3.02 -14.50 19.12
C HIS A 182 -1.72 -13.68 19.11
N LYS A 183 -0.95 -13.71 20.20
CA LYS A 183 0.37 -13.06 20.27
C LYS A 183 1.35 -13.60 19.22
N LEU A 184 1.35 -14.91 18.99
CA LEU A 184 2.16 -15.54 17.96
C LEU A 184 1.76 -15.03 16.56
N VAL A 185 0.48 -15.15 16.19
CA VAL A 185 -0.03 -14.71 14.88
C VAL A 185 0.30 -13.25 14.63
N ARG A 186 0.09 -12.36 15.60
CA ARG A 186 0.43 -10.93 15.49
C ARG A 186 1.91 -10.71 15.21
N THR A 187 2.77 -11.42 15.93
CA THR A 187 4.21 -11.28 15.81
C THR A 187 4.71 -11.80 14.46
N GLU A 188 4.19 -12.93 14.01
CA GLU A 188 4.52 -13.55 12.72
C GLU A 188 3.98 -12.74 11.54
N THR A 189 2.79 -12.15 11.67
CA THR A 189 2.25 -11.23 10.65
C THR A 189 3.17 -10.03 10.48
N MET A 190 3.58 -9.38 11.57
CA MET A 190 4.50 -8.24 11.45
C MET A 190 5.86 -8.65 10.88
N HIS A 191 6.38 -9.82 11.27
CA HIS A 191 7.61 -10.36 10.67
C HIS A 191 7.47 -10.50 9.16
N TYR A 192 6.37 -11.10 8.72
CA TYR A 192 6.12 -11.40 7.33
C TYR A 192 5.87 -10.15 6.48
N LEU A 193 5.19 -9.13 7.02
CA LEU A 193 5.07 -7.81 6.39
C LEU A 193 6.42 -7.11 6.28
N ASN A 194 7.28 -7.20 7.29
CA ASN A 194 8.63 -6.65 7.22
C ASN A 194 9.51 -7.35 6.19
N GLU A 195 9.39 -8.67 6.03
CA GLU A 195 10.07 -9.39 4.96
C GLU A 195 9.50 -9.04 3.57
N SER A 196 8.20 -8.70 3.48
CA SER A 196 7.58 -8.14 2.27
C SER A 196 8.19 -6.79 1.88
N SER A 197 8.25 -5.82 2.80
CA SER A 197 8.86 -4.51 2.56
C SER A 197 10.34 -4.66 2.21
N PHE A 198 11.08 -5.50 2.94
CA PHE A 198 12.48 -5.78 2.64
C PHE A 198 12.66 -6.37 1.24
N LYS A 199 11.78 -7.28 0.82
CA LYS A 199 11.84 -7.87 -0.52
C LYS A 199 11.60 -6.81 -1.60
N ALA A 200 10.63 -5.92 -1.41
CA ALA A 200 10.39 -4.80 -2.31
C ALA A 200 11.61 -3.88 -2.42
N TYR A 201 12.25 -3.52 -1.30
CA TYR A 201 13.48 -2.73 -1.33
C TYR A 201 14.63 -3.42 -2.05
N GLN A 202 14.76 -4.74 -1.88
CA GLN A 202 15.75 -5.52 -2.61
C GLN A 202 15.48 -5.52 -4.12
N ASP A 203 14.22 -5.65 -4.53
CA ASP A 203 13.82 -5.68 -5.95
C ASP A 203 13.97 -4.31 -6.61
N ALA A 204 13.79 -3.23 -5.84
CA ALA A 204 14.05 -1.86 -6.27
C ALA A 204 15.52 -1.41 -6.15
N GLY A 205 16.44 -2.30 -5.76
CA GLY A 205 17.87 -2.00 -5.70
C GLY A 205 18.31 -1.08 -4.56
N CYS A 206 17.52 -0.97 -3.48
CA CYS A 206 17.94 -0.23 -2.28
C CYS A 206 19.14 -0.92 -1.61
N GLU A 207 20.15 -0.16 -1.16
CA GLU A 207 21.34 -0.70 -0.50
C GLU A 207 21.24 -0.66 1.04
N GLU A 208 20.45 0.25 1.57
CA GLU A 208 20.32 0.52 3.01
C GLU A 208 18.85 0.66 3.44
N VAL A 209 18.60 0.35 4.70
CA VAL A 209 17.29 0.49 5.37
C VAL A 209 17.44 1.13 6.73
N GLN A 210 16.46 1.93 7.10
CA GLN A 210 16.35 2.55 8.41
C GLN A 210 15.30 1.80 9.23
N VAL A 211 15.64 1.42 10.46
CA VAL A 211 14.65 0.85 11.38
C VAL A 211 13.75 1.96 11.89
N TRP A 212 12.43 1.77 11.78
CA TRP A 212 11.44 2.75 12.20
C TRP A 212 10.48 2.14 13.21
N ALA A 213 10.54 2.65 14.45
CA ALA A 213 9.57 2.29 15.47
C ALA A 213 8.26 3.07 15.28
N ALA A 214 7.13 2.41 15.52
CA ALA A 214 5.83 3.06 15.59
C ALA A 214 5.85 4.11 16.70
N ALA A 215 5.68 5.39 16.36
CA ALA A 215 5.83 6.51 17.28
C ALA A 215 4.55 6.79 18.09
N ASP A 216 4.16 5.85 18.97
CA ASP A 216 3.07 6.05 19.92
C ASP A 216 3.48 5.73 21.37
N GLU A 217 2.55 5.96 22.31
CA GLU A 217 2.74 5.73 23.75
C GLU A 217 3.15 4.29 24.12
N ARG A 218 3.03 3.34 23.18
CA ARG A 218 3.38 1.92 23.38
C ARG A 218 4.80 1.60 22.91
N THR A 219 5.56 2.60 22.46
CA THR A 219 6.96 2.42 22.06
C THR A 219 7.80 1.98 23.26
N CYS A 220 8.33 0.76 23.23
CA CYS A 220 9.17 0.26 24.31
C CYS A 220 10.62 0.78 24.20
N PRO A 221 11.41 0.72 25.29
CA PRO A 221 12.81 1.16 25.27
C PRO A 221 13.68 0.46 24.22
N THR A 222 13.42 -0.82 23.93
CA THR A 222 14.16 -1.58 22.91
C THR A 222 13.91 -1.03 21.51
N CYS A 223 12.65 -0.72 21.18
CA CYS A 223 12.29 -0.12 19.90
C CYS A 223 12.81 1.30 19.78
N SER A 224 12.66 2.10 20.84
CA SER A 224 13.12 3.49 20.88
C SER A 224 14.62 3.60 20.63
N LEU A 225 15.44 2.74 21.26
CA LEU A 225 16.90 2.72 21.07
C LEU A 225 17.33 2.37 19.63
N ARG A 226 16.48 1.65 18.89
CA ARG A 226 16.77 1.21 17.52
C ARG A 226 16.12 2.11 16.46
N HIS A 227 15.20 2.99 16.87
CA HIS A 227 14.48 3.89 15.98
C HIS A 227 15.47 4.85 15.29
N GLY A 228 15.35 4.99 13.98
CA GLY A 228 16.19 5.86 13.17
C GLY A 228 17.56 5.27 12.80
N ASN A 229 17.95 4.11 13.35
CA ASN A 229 19.24 3.50 13.01
C ASN A 229 19.23 2.94 11.58
N VAL A 230 20.26 3.27 10.82
CA VAL A 230 20.47 2.83 9.43
C VAL A 230 21.34 1.58 9.40
N TYR A 231 20.99 0.64 8.53
CA TYR A 231 21.71 -0.61 8.32
C TYR A 231 21.80 -0.90 6.83
N LYS A 232 22.92 -1.48 6.40
CA LYS A 232 23.01 -2.11 5.09
C LYS A 232 22.00 -3.26 5.00
N MET A 233 21.44 -3.49 3.82
CA MET A 233 20.41 -4.52 3.60
C MET A 233 20.83 -5.91 4.11
N LYS A 234 22.12 -6.24 3.97
CA LYS A 234 22.72 -7.50 4.44
C LYS A 234 22.90 -7.60 5.97
N ASP A 235 23.04 -6.46 6.64
CA ASP A 235 23.37 -6.35 8.07
C ASP A 235 22.14 -5.91 8.90
N ARG A 236 20.95 -5.80 8.28
CA ARG A 236 19.74 -5.36 8.96
C ARG A 236 19.37 -6.32 10.10
N PRO A 237 18.90 -5.81 11.24
CA PRO A 237 18.36 -6.66 12.29
C PRO A 237 17.01 -7.23 11.85
N LEU A 238 16.70 -8.49 12.19
CA LEU A 238 15.38 -9.06 11.91
C LEU A 238 14.30 -8.47 12.81
N LEU A 239 13.28 -7.88 12.20
CA LEU A 239 12.05 -7.43 12.85
C LEU A 239 10.99 -8.54 12.83
N PRO A 240 10.13 -8.66 13.86
CA PRO A 240 10.05 -7.84 15.07
C PRO A 240 11.11 -8.19 16.13
N PHE A 241 11.56 -7.17 16.87
CA PHE A 241 12.51 -7.34 17.98
C PHE A 241 11.95 -8.21 19.12
N HIS A 242 10.70 -7.99 19.49
CA HIS A 242 10.00 -8.70 20.56
C HIS A 242 8.55 -9.00 20.16
N ALA A 243 7.84 -9.78 20.99
CA ALA A 243 6.42 -10.03 20.75
C ALA A 243 5.62 -8.73 20.72
N ASN A 244 4.61 -8.65 19.85
CA ASN A 244 3.77 -7.46 19.62
C ASN A 244 4.52 -6.19 19.16
N CYS A 245 5.78 -6.29 18.73
CA CYS A 245 6.49 -5.17 18.14
C CYS A 245 5.88 -4.80 16.78
N ARG A 246 5.76 -3.50 16.51
CA ARG A 246 5.25 -2.93 15.25
C ARG A 246 6.32 -2.18 14.46
N CYS A 247 7.59 -2.32 14.83
CA CYS A 247 8.68 -1.71 14.07
C CYS A 247 8.68 -2.21 12.62
N THR A 248 9.01 -1.30 11.71
CA THR A 248 9.16 -1.56 10.28
C THR A 248 10.50 -1.03 9.77
N TYR A 249 10.78 -1.26 8.50
CA TYR A 249 11.90 -0.65 7.79
C TYR A 249 11.40 0.48 6.89
N LEU A 250 12.19 1.55 6.80
CA LEU A 250 12.08 2.54 5.74
C LEU A 250 13.25 2.36 4.77
N PRO A 251 13.07 2.62 3.46
CA PRO A 251 14.19 2.61 2.54
C PRO A 251 15.11 3.79 2.86
N VAL A 252 16.42 3.55 2.87
CA VAL A 252 17.41 4.62 2.78
C VAL A 252 17.83 4.67 1.33
N VAL A 253 17.11 5.48 0.59
CA VAL A 253 17.59 5.97 -0.70
C VAL A 253 18.44 7.20 -0.38
N ASP A 254 19.66 7.25 -0.95
CA ASP A 254 20.40 8.51 -1.07
C ASP A 254 19.40 9.56 -1.49
N GLU A 255 19.38 10.69 -0.74
CA GLU A 255 18.36 11.75 -0.79
C GLU A 255 17.49 11.55 -2.00
N VAL A 256 16.22 11.16 -1.84
CA VAL A 256 15.21 11.26 -2.91
C VAL A 256 15.54 12.54 -3.61
N THR A 257 16.21 12.44 -4.76
CA THR A 257 16.91 13.57 -5.38
C THR A 257 15.82 14.57 -5.53
N LYS A 258 15.85 15.64 -4.71
CA LYS A 258 14.84 16.70 -4.59
C LYS A 258 14.02 16.72 -5.88
N VAL A 259 12.92 15.95 -5.98
CA VAL A 259 12.34 15.51 -7.27
C VAL A 259 12.98 16.24 -8.45
N ASP A 260 14.14 15.78 -8.97
CA ASP A 260 15.17 16.66 -9.61
C ASP A 260 14.52 17.91 -10.16
N ALA A 261 14.69 19.06 -9.47
CA ALA A 261 13.82 20.23 -9.63
C ALA A 261 13.54 20.39 -11.13
N PRO A 262 12.28 20.18 -11.57
CA PRO A 262 12.03 19.79 -12.94
C PRO A 262 12.64 20.82 -13.88
N ILE A 263 13.53 20.37 -14.76
CA ILE A 263 14.24 21.29 -15.65
C ILE A 263 13.39 21.60 -16.87
N ASN A 264 13.35 22.88 -17.21
CA ASN A 264 12.75 23.35 -18.45
C ASN A 264 13.66 23.06 -19.65
N ILE A 265 13.22 23.45 -20.85
CA ILE A 265 13.96 23.24 -22.10
C ILE A 265 15.31 23.98 -22.13
N ASP A 266 15.45 25.06 -21.36
CA ASP A 266 16.67 25.86 -21.24
C ASP A 266 17.66 25.28 -20.21
N GLY A 267 17.27 24.19 -19.52
CA GLY A 267 18.06 23.55 -18.46
C GLY A 267 17.97 24.27 -17.11
N GLU A 268 17.03 25.20 -16.95
CA GLU A 268 16.78 25.90 -15.68
C GLU A 268 15.79 25.12 -14.81
N GLU A 269 16.01 25.12 -13.50
CA GLU A 269 15.08 24.51 -12.53
C GLU A 269 13.76 25.29 -12.45
N ILE A 270 12.63 24.58 -12.56
CA ILE A 270 11.29 25.13 -12.34
C ILE A 270 11.08 25.39 -10.85
N LYS A 271 10.82 26.65 -10.49
CA LYS A 271 10.61 27.08 -9.09
C LYS A 271 9.16 26.89 -8.65
N PHE A 272 8.93 26.42 -7.42
CA PHE A 272 7.59 26.26 -6.85
C PHE A 272 7.39 27.20 -5.65
N ASN A 273 6.47 28.16 -5.80
CA ASN A 273 6.06 29.10 -4.76
C ASN A 273 4.61 28.80 -4.35
N LEU A 274 4.42 27.72 -3.59
CA LEU A 274 3.09 27.17 -3.26
C LEU A 274 2.76 27.24 -1.76
N ASP A 275 3.43 28.12 -1.01
CA ASP A 275 3.35 28.19 0.46
C ASP A 275 1.92 28.40 0.98
N ASP A 276 1.06 29.04 0.19
CA ASP A 276 -0.36 29.26 0.49
C ASP A 276 -1.24 28.00 0.31
N MET A 277 -0.66 26.82 0.10
CA MET A 277 -1.35 25.53 -0.06
C MET A 277 -1.04 24.57 1.08
N LYS A 278 -1.99 23.67 1.39
CA LYS A 278 -1.71 22.52 2.27
C LYS A 278 -0.60 21.65 1.66
N VAL A 279 0.27 21.11 2.51
CA VAL A 279 1.46 20.35 2.09
C VAL A 279 1.10 19.20 1.15
N GLU A 280 0.02 18.46 1.44
CA GLU A 280 -0.39 17.33 0.60
C GLU A 280 -0.75 17.77 -0.83
N LYS A 281 -1.36 18.96 -0.97
CA LYS A 281 -1.71 19.53 -2.27
C LYS A 281 -0.50 20.14 -2.98
N GLN A 282 0.49 20.65 -2.25
CA GLN A 282 1.74 21.08 -2.85
C GLN A 282 2.46 19.89 -3.49
N ASP A 283 2.50 18.75 -2.81
CA ASP A 283 3.18 17.56 -3.28
C ASP A 283 2.49 16.99 -4.54
N GLU A 284 1.16 16.92 -4.57
CA GLU A 284 0.39 16.50 -5.77
C GLU A 284 0.70 17.37 -7.01
N VAL A 285 0.79 18.70 -6.82
CA VAL A 285 1.10 19.65 -7.90
C VAL A 285 2.55 19.47 -8.36
N LYS A 286 3.50 19.43 -7.42
CA LYS A 286 4.93 19.25 -7.73
C LYS A 286 5.18 17.93 -8.47
N GLU A 287 4.56 16.85 -8.02
CA GLU A 287 4.66 15.53 -8.65
C GLU A 287 4.12 15.56 -10.08
N THR A 288 2.91 16.11 -10.29
CA THR A 288 2.28 16.21 -11.61
C THR A 288 3.14 17.03 -12.59
N ILE A 289 3.63 18.19 -12.16
CA ILE A 289 4.47 19.06 -12.99
C ILE A 289 5.81 18.40 -13.29
N THR A 290 6.39 17.68 -12.33
CA THR A 290 7.64 16.96 -12.57
C THR A 290 7.43 15.84 -13.58
N GLU A 291 6.39 15.03 -13.43
CA GLU A 291 6.07 13.95 -14.36
C GLU A 291 5.93 14.48 -15.80
N LEU A 292 5.22 15.59 -15.97
CA LEU A 292 5.04 16.25 -17.25
C LEU A 292 6.36 16.83 -17.79
N ALA A 293 7.14 17.52 -16.96
CA ALA A 293 8.43 18.08 -17.35
C ALA A 293 9.48 17.00 -17.69
N LYS A 294 9.38 15.80 -17.13
CA LYS A 294 10.20 14.64 -17.52
C LYS A 294 9.82 14.11 -18.90
N GLN A 295 8.55 14.20 -19.28
CA GLN A 295 8.05 13.71 -20.56
C GLN A 295 8.16 14.75 -21.68
N TYR A 296 8.05 16.03 -21.35
CA TYR A 296 7.94 17.13 -22.32
C TYR A 296 8.98 18.23 -22.09
N ASN A 297 9.50 18.78 -23.19
CA ASN A 297 10.35 19.97 -23.24
C ASN A 297 9.48 21.22 -23.00
N THR A 298 9.12 21.46 -21.74
CA THR A 298 8.37 22.64 -21.29
C THR A 298 9.27 23.88 -21.19
N ARG A 299 8.68 25.07 -21.37
CA ARG A 299 9.33 26.37 -21.12
C ARG A 299 8.99 26.96 -19.75
N LEU A 300 8.22 26.24 -18.94
CA LEU A 300 7.80 26.64 -17.60
C LEU A 300 9.00 27.09 -16.76
N LYS A 301 8.87 28.21 -16.03
CA LYS A 301 9.94 28.73 -15.16
C LYS A 301 9.57 28.69 -13.69
N SER A 302 8.32 28.99 -13.38
CA SER A 302 7.82 28.88 -12.00
C SER A 302 6.35 28.54 -11.94
N VAL A 303 5.95 27.99 -10.80
CA VAL A 303 4.58 27.67 -10.45
C VAL A 303 4.24 28.36 -9.14
N SER A 304 3.18 29.16 -9.14
CA SER A 304 2.69 29.84 -7.95
C SER A 304 1.19 29.64 -7.76
N LYS A 305 0.72 29.85 -6.53
CA LYS A 305 -0.71 29.93 -6.26
C LYS A 305 -1.19 31.36 -6.41
N GLY A 306 -2.29 31.55 -7.13
CA GLY A 306 -2.88 32.87 -7.33
C GLY A 306 -4.11 32.80 -8.23
N ARG A 307 -4.64 33.96 -8.62
CA ARG A 307 -5.71 34.07 -9.61
C ARG A 307 -5.38 35.20 -10.59
N ASP A 308 -5.96 35.15 -11.77
CA ASP A 308 -5.88 36.24 -12.74
C ASP A 308 -6.49 37.55 -12.21
N SER A 309 -6.33 38.65 -12.95
CA SER A 309 -6.85 39.98 -12.56
C SER A 309 -8.37 40.01 -12.36
N ASN A 310 -9.08 39.03 -12.92
CA ASN A 310 -10.53 38.84 -12.77
C ASN A 310 -10.89 37.80 -11.70
N GLY A 311 -9.90 37.24 -10.98
CA GLY A 311 -10.09 36.42 -9.80
C GLY A 311 -10.70 35.03 -10.05
N THR A 312 -10.65 34.50 -11.26
CA THR A 312 -11.46 33.34 -11.68
C THR A 312 -10.67 32.16 -12.24
N LYS A 313 -9.57 32.35 -12.96
CA LYS A 313 -8.84 31.25 -13.65
C LYS A 313 -7.34 31.23 -13.37
N GLY A 314 -6.72 30.07 -13.58
CA GLY A 314 -5.27 29.95 -13.70
C GLY A 314 -4.81 30.53 -15.04
N PHE A 315 -3.50 30.75 -15.18
CA PHE A 315 -2.91 31.16 -16.45
C PHE A 315 -1.40 30.89 -16.48
N VAL A 316 -0.84 30.86 -17.70
CA VAL A 316 0.60 30.94 -17.95
C VAL A 316 0.93 32.27 -18.62
N GLY A 317 1.83 33.05 -18.00
CA GLY A 317 2.32 34.31 -18.55
C GLY A 317 3.23 34.12 -19.76
N MET A 318 3.49 35.20 -20.50
CA MET A 318 4.44 35.17 -21.65
C MET A 318 5.89 34.92 -21.22
N ASP A 319 6.19 35.14 -19.94
CA ASP A 319 7.44 34.80 -19.26
C ASP A 319 7.49 33.33 -18.80
N PHE A 320 6.47 32.54 -19.14
CA PHE A 320 6.28 31.14 -18.75
C PHE A 320 6.22 30.93 -17.24
N ASN A 321 5.73 31.93 -16.49
CA ASN A 321 5.33 31.75 -15.10
C ASN A 321 3.87 31.32 -15.02
N MET A 322 3.62 30.20 -14.34
CA MET A 322 2.29 29.63 -14.19
C MET A 322 1.68 30.01 -12.84
N THR A 323 0.43 30.44 -12.89
CA THR A 323 -0.38 30.76 -11.71
C THR A 323 -1.57 29.81 -11.66
N LEU A 324 -1.65 29.02 -10.59
CA LEU A 324 -2.72 28.04 -10.39
C LEU A 324 -3.80 28.58 -9.47
N ALA A 325 -5.05 28.56 -9.94
CA ALA A 325 -6.22 28.90 -9.13
C ALA A 325 -6.67 27.75 -8.21
N THR A 326 -6.34 26.50 -8.57
CA THR A 326 -6.71 25.28 -7.84
C THR A 326 -5.63 24.21 -7.98
N SER A 327 -5.65 23.21 -7.10
CA SER A 327 -4.73 22.07 -7.09
C SER A 327 -5.28 20.84 -7.82
N LEU A 328 -6.40 20.96 -8.53
CA LEU A 328 -7.00 19.83 -9.25
C LEU A 328 -6.11 19.42 -10.42
N LYS A 329 -5.89 18.10 -10.58
CA LYS A 329 -4.92 17.56 -11.53
C LYS A 329 -5.26 17.91 -13.00
N ASN A 330 -6.54 17.94 -13.38
CA ASN A 330 -6.98 18.44 -14.70
C ASN A 330 -6.55 19.89 -14.94
N THR A 331 -6.75 20.79 -13.98
CA THR A 331 -6.34 22.19 -14.12
C THR A 331 -4.82 22.31 -14.21
N VAL A 332 -4.07 21.57 -13.41
CA VAL A 332 -2.59 21.61 -13.45
C VAL A 332 -2.07 21.14 -14.81
N VAL A 333 -2.65 20.07 -15.37
CA VAL A 333 -2.28 19.54 -16.70
C VAL A 333 -2.66 20.53 -17.81
N HIS A 334 -3.84 21.17 -17.70
CA HIS A 334 -4.30 22.18 -18.65
C HIS A 334 -3.34 23.38 -18.69
N GLU A 335 -3.03 23.97 -17.54
CA GLU A 335 -2.12 25.12 -17.48
C GLU A 335 -0.71 24.73 -17.92
N PHE A 336 -0.25 23.52 -17.59
CA PHE A 336 1.02 23.01 -18.10
C PHE A 336 1.07 22.96 -19.63
N ALA A 337 -0.04 22.65 -20.31
CA ALA A 337 -0.06 22.62 -21.78
C ALA A 337 0.27 23.99 -22.39
N HIS A 338 -0.22 25.08 -21.79
CA HIS A 338 0.11 26.45 -22.21
C HIS A 338 1.60 26.79 -22.01
N SER A 339 2.30 26.11 -21.10
CA SER A 339 3.76 26.25 -20.94
C SER A 339 4.57 25.60 -22.07
N LEU A 340 3.95 24.72 -22.87
CA LEU A 340 4.61 24.12 -24.03
C LEU A 340 4.70 25.14 -25.16
N SER A 341 3.58 25.80 -25.50
CA SER A 341 3.53 26.85 -26.52
C SER A 341 2.26 27.67 -26.40
N SER A 342 2.32 28.94 -26.81
CA SER A 342 1.13 29.80 -27.00
C SER A 342 1.23 30.59 -28.31
N THR A 343 0.08 30.99 -28.88
CA THR A 343 0.06 31.83 -30.08
C THR A 343 0.55 33.25 -29.82
N LYS A 344 0.45 33.75 -28.59
CA LYS A 344 0.99 35.06 -28.22
C LYS A 344 2.52 35.05 -28.25
N THR A 345 3.15 34.01 -27.70
CA THR A 345 4.61 33.87 -27.72
C THR A 345 5.15 33.66 -29.13
N GLU A 346 4.43 32.92 -29.98
CA GLU A 346 4.80 32.76 -31.41
C GLU A 346 4.72 34.08 -32.18
N LYS A 347 3.62 34.83 -32.06
CA LYS A 347 3.45 36.13 -32.75
C LYS A 347 4.49 37.17 -32.38
N LEU A 348 4.99 37.12 -31.15
CA LEU A 348 6.04 38.01 -30.64
C LEU A 348 7.46 37.47 -30.93
N ASN A 349 7.59 36.37 -31.69
CA ASN A 349 8.84 35.67 -31.98
C ASN A 349 9.62 35.24 -30.72
N LEU A 350 8.92 34.96 -29.62
CA LEU A 350 9.50 34.38 -28.40
C LEU A 350 9.64 32.86 -28.52
N THR A 351 8.91 32.23 -29.45
CA THR A 351 9.05 30.80 -29.80
C THR A 351 9.00 30.59 -31.31
N ASP A 352 9.64 29.54 -31.81
CA ASP A 352 9.60 29.14 -33.23
C ASP A 352 8.70 27.92 -33.45
N ASP A 353 7.41 28.07 -33.13
CA ASP A 353 6.43 26.97 -33.15
C ASP A 353 5.45 27.08 -34.35
N LYS A 354 5.86 27.72 -35.46
CA LYS A 354 4.98 28.01 -36.61
C LYS A 354 4.35 26.77 -37.25
N GLU A 355 5.17 25.75 -37.52
CA GLU A 355 4.69 24.49 -38.11
C GLU A 355 3.83 23.68 -37.11
N PHE A 356 4.16 23.73 -35.81
CA PHE A 356 3.30 23.17 -34.76
C PHE A 356 1.90 23.78 -34.81
N TRP A 357 1.79 25.12 -34.77
CA TRP A 357 0.50 25.80 -34.81
C TRP A 357 -0.26 25.59 -36.12
N LYS A 358 0.43 25.42 -37.24
CA LYS A 358 -0.20 25.07 -38.53
C LYS A 358 -0.83 23.68 -38.50
N GLU A 359 -0.20 22.70 -37.85
CA GLU A 359 -0.79 21.37 -37.65
C GLU A 359 -1.98 21.42 -36.68
N ILE A 360 -1.87 22.13 -35.56
CA ILE A 360 -2.97 22.32 -34.61
C ILE A 360 -4.18 23.00 -35.28
N LYS A 361 -3.95 24.05 -36.10
CA LYS A 361 -5.01 24.72 -36.88
C LYS A 361 -5.77 23.74 -37.78
N LYS A 362 -5.06 22.85 -38.48
CA LYS A 362 -5.68 21.83 -39.35
C LYS A 362 -6.56 20.87 -38.56
N VAL A 363 -6.13 20.43 -37.37
CA VAL A 363 -6.95 19.58 -36.51
C VAL A 363 -8.16 20.34 -35.98
N ARG A 364 -7.99 21.59 -35.53
CA ARG A 364 -9.09 22.44 -35.06
C ARG A 364 -10.15 22.67 -36.13
N THR A 365 -9.77 22.88 -37.39
CA THR A 365 -10.73 23.02 -38.50
C THR A 365 -11.58 21.75 -38.68
N LYS A 366 -10.96 20.56 -38.59
CA LYS A 366 -11.69 19.29 -38.66
C LYS A 366 -12.60 19.09 -37.45
N TYR A 367 -12.10 19.38 -36.25
CA TYR A 367 -12.85 19.34 -35.00
C TYR A 367 -14.09 20.24 -35.05
N ASN A 368 -13.94 21.52 -35.44
CA ASN A 368 -15.05 22.47 -35.54
C ASN A 368 -16.13 22.03 -36.53
N LYS A 369 -15.74 21.34 -37.62
CA LYS A 369 -16.71 20.77 -38.56
C LYS A 369 -17.46 19.60 -37.91
N ALA A 370 -16.73 18.69 -37.27
CA ALA A 370 -17.30 17.50 -36.66
C ALA A 370 -18.19 17.80 -35.45
N THR A 371 -17.88 18.81 -34.63
CA THR A 371 -18.72 19.21 -33.49
C THR A 371 -20.01 19.91 -33.90
N ARG A 372 -20.02 20.59 -35.05
CA ARG A 372 -21.25 21.12 -35.67
C ARG A 372 -22.18 20.02 -36.16
N GLU A 373 -21.61 18.91 -36.65
CA GLU A 373 -22.36 17.75 -37.13
C GLU A 373 -22.80 16.83 -35.97
N ASN A 374 -21.96 16.67 -34.94
CA ASN A 374 -22.23 15.83 -33.79
C ASN A 374 -21.63 16.42 -32.51
N ILE A 375 -22.50 16.91 -31.62
CA ILE A 375 -22.10 17.54 -30.36
C ILE A 375 -21.35 16.59 -29.42
N ASN A 376 -21.54 15.27 -29.53
CA ASN A 376 -20.85 14.27 -28.70
C ASN A 376 -19.35 14.21 -28.99
N LYS A 377 -18.89 14.79 -30.11
CA LYS A 377 -17.46 14.92 -30.45
C LYS A 377 -16.77 16.09 -29.75
N LYS A 378 -17.50 16.86 -28.93
CA LYS A 378 -16.97 18.04 -28.23
C LYS A 378 -15.98 17.61 -27.13
N ILE A 379 -14.81 18.26 -27.09
CA ILE A 379 -13.77 17.96 -26.10
C ILE A 379 -14.13 18.55 -24.73
N SER A 380 -14.41 19.85 -24.68
CA SER A 380 -14.87 20.55 -23.47
C SER A 380 -15.67 21.80 -23.86
N SER A 381 -16.30 22.47 -22.90
CA SER A 381 -16.97 23.76 -23.13
C SER A 381 -16.01 24.88 -23.56
N TYR A 382 -14.75 24.82 -23.13
CA TYR A 382 -13.75 25.87 -23.36
C TYR A 382 -12.91 25.65 -24.62
N ALA A 383 -12.90 24.44 -25.19
CA ALA A 383 -12.13 24.10 -26.39
C ALA A 383 -12.45 24.97 -27.63
N ASP A 384 -13.61 25.63 -27.66
CA ASP A 384 -14.02 26.51 -28.76
C ASP A 384 -13.56 27.97 -28.57
N GLU A 385 -13.14 28.39 -27.36
CA GLU A 385 -12.86 29.80 -27.02
C GLU A 385 -11.68 30.38 -27.81
N SER A 386 -10.57 29.64 -27.89
CA SER A 386 -9.39 30.05 -28.62
C SER A 386 -8.63 28.83 -29.15
N ILE A 387 -7.62 29.08 -29.99
CA ILE A 387 -6.79 27.97 -30.48
C ILE A 387 -5.84 27.44 -29.40
N ASP A 388 -5.42 28.32 -28.48
CA ASP A 388 -4.61 27.96 -27.32
C ASP A 388 -5.44 27.07 -26.37
N GLU A 389 -6.68 27.47 -26.06
CA GLU A 389 -7.61 26.68 -25.26
C GLU A 389 -7.94 25.35 -25.92
N PHE A 390 -8.18 25.33 -27.23
CA PHE A 390 -8.35 24.09 -27.97
C PHE A 390 -7.18 23.12 -27.77
N MET A 391 -5.95 23.63 -27.82
CA MET A 391 -4.74 22.83 -27.65
C MET A 391 -4.61 22.30 -26.22
N ALA A 392 -4.77 23.16 -25.21
CA ALA A 392 -4.65 22.79 -23.80
C ALA A 392 -5.74 21.80 -23.34
N GLU A 393 -6.98 22.00 -23.80
CA GLU A 393 -8.10 21.11 -23.48
C GLU A 393 -7.95 19.75 -24.16
N ALA A 394 -7.54 19.74 -25.43
CA ALA A 394 -7.28 18.51 -26.15
C ALA A 394 -6.12 17.71 -25.54
N PHE A 395 -5.07 18.38 -25.08
CA PHE A 395 -3.97 17.74 -24.36
C PHE A 395 -4.45 17.12 -23.04
N THR A 396 -5.16 17.89 -22.22
CA THR A 396 -5.66 17.44 -20.91
C THR A 396 -6.61 16.25 -21.06
N HIS A 397 -7.52 16.32 -22.02
CA HIS A 397 -8.48 15.27 -22.32
C HIS A 397 -7.80 13.94 -22.66
N SER A 398 -6.82 13.96 -23.59
CA SER A 398 -6.10 12.75 -24.01
C SER A 398 -5.12 12.24 -22.93
N TYR A 399 -4.41 13.15 -22.25
CA TYR A 399 -3.41 12.79 -21.22
C TYR A 399 -4.05 12.12 -19.99
N LEU A 400 -5.23 12.59 -19.58
CA LEU A 400 -5.96 12.06 -18.40
C LEU A 400 -6.99 10.98 -18.76
N LYS A 401 -6.95 10.45 -19.98
CA LYS A 401 -7.83 9.37 -20.45
C LYS A 401 -7.79 8.17 -19.50
N ASN A 402 -8.97 7.65 -19.15
CA ASN A 402 -9.16 6.53 -18.22
C ASN A 402 -8.65 6.79 -16.78
N THR A 403 -8.41 8.04 -16.40
CA THR A 403 -8.08 8.40 -15.01
C THR A 403 -9.31 8.97 -14.30
N LYS A 404 -9.38 8.76 -12.98
CA LYS A 404 -10.41 9.39 -12.11
C LYS A 404 -10.29 10.92 -12.02
N TYR A 405 -9.27 11.51 -12.63
CA TYR A 405 -8.94 12.92 -12.54
C TYR A 405 -9.47 13.74 -13.73
N LEU A 406 -10.01 13.08 -14.75
CA LEU A 406 -10.68 13.77 -15.85
C LEU A 406 -12.04 14.30 -15.35
N GLY A 407 -12.25 15.60 -15.48
CA GLY A 407 -13.46 16.27 -15.00
C GLY A 407 -14.70 15.93 -15.83
N TRP A 408 -15.88 16.17 -15.26
CA TRP A 408 -17.18 15.93 -15.91
C TRP A 408 -17.42 16.86 -17.11
N GLU A 409 -16.67 17.95 -17.19
CA GLU A 409 -16.70 18.93 -18.27
C GLU A 409 -16.11 18.43 -19.59
N TYR A 410 -15.43 17.28 -19.60
CA TYR A 410 -14.85 16.68 -20.79
C TYR A 410 -15.78 15.63 -21.43
N GLY A 411 -15.75 15.57 -22.77
CA GLY A 411 -16.51 14.59 -23.56
C GLY A 411 -15.99 13.15 -23.42
N SER A 412 -16.62 12.23 -24.16
CA SER A 412 -16.22 10.80 -24.19
C SER A 412 -15.52 10.38 -25.49
N ASP A 413 -15.48 11.25 -26.51
CA ASP A 413 -14.82 10.99 -27.78
C ASP A 413 -13.41 11.62 -27.81
N TYR A 414 -12.40 10.77 -27.97
CA TYR A 414 -10.99 11.15 -27.90
C TYR A 414 -10.32 11.35 -29.28
N GLU A 415 -11.05 11.25 -30.39
CA GLU A 415 -10.49 11.24 -31.75
C GLU A 415 -9.57 12.45 -31.99
N TYR A 416 -10.08 13.66 -31.75
CA TYR A 416 -9.33 14.89 -32.00
C TYR A 416 -8.31 15.21 -30.90
N SER A 417 -8.59 14.86 -29.64
CA SER A 417 -7.64 15.02 -28.55
C SER A 417 -6.41 14.12 -28.74
N ASP A 418 -6.60 12.89 -29.20
CA ASP A 418 -5.51 11.96 -29.51
C ASP A 418 -4.68 12.44 -30.72
N MET A 419 -5.30 13.12 -31.69
CA MET A 419 -4.58 13.78 -32.79
C MET A 419 -3.72 14.95 -32.30
N VAL A 420 -4.25 15.80 -31.41
CA VAL A 420 -3.49 16.91 -30.81
C VAL A 420 -2.33 16.37 -29.97
N LEU A 421 -2.56 15.34 -29.14
CA LEU A 421 -1.52 14.72 -28.33
C LEU A 421 -0.39 14.14 -29.21
N LYS A 422 -0.71 13.53 -30.36
CA LYS A 422 0.30 13.08 -31.33
C LYS A 422 1.17 14.23 -31.85
N ILE A 423 0.55 15.37 -32.16
CA ILE A 423 1.28 16.57 -32.60
C ILE A 423 2.15 17.10 -31.46
N ILE A 424 1.62 17.26 -30.25
CA ILE A 424 2.40 17.69 -29.08
C ILE A 424 3.58 16.74 -28.84
N ASN A 425 3.35 15.43 -28.93
CA ASN A 425 4.42 14.44 -28.76
C ASN A 425 5.51 14.58 -29.83
N LYS A 426 5.14 14.91 -31.07
CA LYS A 426 6.09 15.11 -32.17
C LYS A 426 7.02 16.31 -31.92
N TYR A 427 6.51 17.41 -31.36
CA TYR A 427 7.26 18.67 -31.21
C TYR A 427 7.92 18.82 -29.83
N PHE A 428 7.27 18.33 -28.76
CA PHE A 428 7.67 18.63 -27.38
C PHE A 428 8.09 17.40 -26.57
N LYS A 429 7.84 16.16 -27.01
CA LYS A 429 8.21 14.99 -26.20
C LYS A 429 9.73 14.82 -26.15
N LYS A 430 10.26 14.61 -24.95
CA LYS A 430 11.68 14.27 -24.75
C LYS A 430 11.99 12.92 -25.40
N LEU A 431 13.04 12.86 -26.20
CA LEU A 431 13.53 11.61 -26.79
C LEU A 431 14.09 10.73 -25.67
N ASN A 432 13.56 9.52 -25.53
CA ASN A 432 13.98 8.57 -24.50
C ASN A 432 15.45 8.19 -24.72
N LYS A 433 16.29 8.17 -23.66
CA LYS A 433 17.73 7.82 -23.76
C LYS A 433 17.97 6.42 -24.37
N GLU A 434 16.98 5.54 -24.35
CA GLU A 434 17.04 4.23 -25.05
C GLU A 434 16.88 4.33 -26.58
N HIS A 435 16.20 5.36 -27.10
CA HIS A 435 15.97 5.53 -28.54
C HIS A 435 17.24 6.02 -29.27
N LEU A 436 18.05 6.86 -28.61
CA LEU A 436 19.37 7.29 -29.11
C LEU A 436 20.38 6.13 -29.17
N ARG A 437 20.30 5.16 -28.26
CA ARG A 437 21.15 3.95 -28.29
C ARG A 437 20.84 3.00 -29.45
N ARG A 438 19.66 3.10 -30.07
CA ARG A 438 19.27 2.31 -31.25
C ARG A 438 19.58 2.97 -32.59
N ILE A 439 19.92 4.27 -32.60
CA ILE A 439 20.27 5.02 -33.81
C ILE A 439 21.79 5.09 -34.00
N ILE A 440 22.57 4.84 -32.94
CA ILE A 440 24.05 4.86 -32.95
C ILE A 440 24.66 3.42 -32.93
N LYS A 441 23.85 2.40 -33.25
CA LYS A 441 24.31 1.05 -33.60
C LYS A 441 23.68 0.66 -34.92
#